data_AF-B8CFA3-F1
#
_entry.id   AF-B8CFA3-F1
#
_cell.length_a   1.000
_cell.length_b   1.000
_cell.length_c   1.000
_cell.angle_alpha   90.00
_cell.angle_beta   90.00
_cell.angle_gamma   90.00
#
_symmetry.space_group_name_H-M   'P 1'
#
loop_
_entity.id
_entity.type
_entity.pdbx_description
1 polymer ?
#
loop_
_entity_poly.entity_id
_entity_poly.type
_entity_poly.pdbx_seq_one_letter_code
_entity_poly.pdbx_strand_id
1 'polypeptide(L)'
;MTAAADDDDQATKLVHLTYDGNFQLTTDATVLYCRTNADTTSTNIIPIELQLDLTTMHPQGGGQPTDVGTITTFPKDGSCCDEVHTANIDKVTIDRASGVVYHAGTMVVPSSSSSNIDPQTIFARNTPVKVSVDPNARRILSECHTAGHVVDAAMAQCEKMMPPTKGYHFMDGPYVEYKGCIDIGERDDFLDRLKVAYQELIEQDIPTTIETLPLNEAESLCNRLAQNFNMKDFTSPNDADPNDGRVRVVVLM
;
A
#
# COMPACT_ATOMS: atom_id res chain seq x y z
N MET A 1 -0.62 -41.85 4.27
CA MET A 1 -1.09 -40.55 4.77
C MET A 1 0.06 -39.57 4.60
N THR A 2 0.11 -38.91 3.46
CA THR A 2 1.01 -37.77 3.22
C THR A 2 0.51 -36.61 4.08
N ALA A 3 1.37 -36.08 4.95
CA ALA A 3 1.11 -34.84 5.65
C ALA A 3 0.77 -33.76 4.62
N ALA A 4 -0.36 -33.08 4.80
CA ALA A 4 -0.68 -31.89 4.02
C ALA A 4 0.46 -30.88 4.27
N ALA A 5 1.02 -30.33 3.21
CA ALA A 5 1.90 -29.17 3.34
C ALA A 5 1.09 -28.06 4.03
N ASP A 6 1.64 -27.48 5.09
CA ASP A 6 1.03 -26.35 5.78
C ASP A 6 0.82 -25.21 4.77
N ASP A 7 -0.43 -24.80 4.60
CA ASP A 7 -0.92 -23.73 3.71
C ASP A 7 -0.61 -22.34 4.34
N ASP A 8 0.61 -22.17 4.85
CA ASP A 8 1.11 -20.99 5.58
C ASP A 8 1.63 -19.88 4.63
N ASP A 9 1.69 -20.14 3.31
CA ASP A 9 2.42 -19.30 2.35
C ASP A 9 1.54 -18.84 1.16
N GLN A 10 0.24 -18.67 1.37
CA GLN A 10 -0.65 -18.12 0.35
C GLN A 10 -0.45 -16.60 0.20
N ALA A 11 -0.13 -16.15 -1.02
CA ALA A 11 -0.05 -14.73 -1.34
C ALA A 11 -1.37 -14.00 -1.00
N THR A 12 -1.28 -12.86 -0.33
CA THR A 12 -2.45 -12.07 0.06
C THR A 12 -3.04 -11.36 -1.16
N LYS A 13 -4.34 -11.53 -1.40
CA LYS A 13 -5.04 -10.77 -2.45
C LYS A 13 -5.16 -9.30 -2.06
N LEU A 14 -4.58 -8.42 -2.89
CA LEU A 14 -4.56 -6.97 -2.67
C LEU A 14 -5.71 -6.27 -3.40
N VAL A 15 -6.70 -5.79 -2.65
CA VAL A 15 -7.90 -5.14 -3.22
C VAL A 15 -7.57 -3.78 -3.85
N HIS A 16 -6.69 -3.01 -3.19
CA HIS A 16 -6.34 -1.63 -3.56
C HIS A 16 -5.57 -1.47 -4.88
N LEU A 17 -5.24 -2.56 -5.58
CA LEU A 17 -4.51 -2.53 -6.85
C LEU A 17 -5.37 -2.12 -8.05
N THR A 18 -6.70 -2.10 -7.88
CA THR A 18 -7.64 -1.64 -8.90
C THR A 18 -8.06 -0.22 -8.58
N TYR A 19 -8.51 0.54 -9.59
CA TYR A 19 -9.03 1.89 -9.39
C TYR A 19 -10.13 1.91 -8.31
N ASP A 20 -11.18 1.09 -8.46
CA ASP A 20 -12.27 1.02 -7.48
C ASP A 20 -11.81 0.51 -6.12
N GLY A 21 -10.93 -0.50 -6.11
CA GLY A 21 -10.40 -1.07 -4.88
C GLY A 21 -9.55 -0.09 -4.07
N ASN A 22 -8.89 0.88 -4.71
CA ASN A 22 -8.18 1.95 -4.00
C ASN A 22 -9.12 2.81 -3.12
N PHE A 23 -10.40 2.90 -3.50
CA PHE A 23 -11.44 3.59 -2.71
C PHE A 23 -12.21 2.66 -1.78
N GLN A 24 -11.98 1.35 -1.85
CA GLN A 24 -12.63 0.39 -0.96
C GLN A 24 -11.96 0.40 0.42
N LEU A 25 -12.55 1.10 1.39
CA LEU A 25 -11.94 1.26 2.72
C LEU A 25 -12.21 0.11 3.70
N THR A 26 -13.06 -0.83 3.34
CA THR A 26 -13.36 -2.01 4.17
C THR A 26 -13.42 -3.28 3.34
N THR A 27 -13.01 -4.39 3.93
CA THR A 27 -13.19 -5.72 3.34
C THR A 27 -13.28 -6.79 4.40
N ASP A 28 -14.06 -7.82 4.13
CA ASP A 28 -14.07 -9.04 4.95
C ASP A 28 -12.93 -9.95 4.48
N ALA A 29 -12.24 -10.57 5.43
CA ALA A 29 -11.09 -11.42 5.22
C ALA A 29 -11.06 -12.58 6.22
N THR A 30 -10.14 -13.50 6.00
CA THR A 30 -9.90 -14.66 6.84
C THR A 30 -8.47 -14.60 7.38
N VAL A 31 -8.30 -14.82 8.68
CA VAL A 31 -6.96 -14.92 9.28
C VAL A 31 -6.28 -16.19 8.81
N LEU A 32 -5.08 -16.05 8.26
CA LEU A 32 -4.19 -17.17 7.91
C LEU A 32 -3.21 -17.45 9.05
N TYR A 33 -2.69 -16.40 9.66
CA TYR A 33 -1.68 -16.50 10.71
C TYR A 33 -1.78 -15.33 11.69
N CYS A 34 -1.48 -15.60 12.97
CA CYS A 34 -1.37 -14.60 14.02
C CYS A 34 -0.15 -14.90 14.89
N ARG A 35 0.74 -13.92 15.03
CA ARG A 35 1.84 -13.96 16.00
C ARG A 35 1.74 -12.82 17.00
N THR A 36 2.19 -13.11 18.21
CA THR A 36 2.44 -12.15 19.27
C THR A 36 3.92 -12.23 19.64
N ASN A 37 4.51 -11.11 20.05
CA ASN A 37 5.88 -11.15 20.58
C ASN A 37 5.82 -11.56 22.06
N ALA A 38 6.53 -12.64 22.41
CA ALA A 38 6.42 -13.36 23.69
C ALA A 38 6.87 -12.58 24.96
N ASP A 39 7.34 -11.33 24.82
CA ASP A 39 7.88 -10.52 25.94
C ASP A 39 6.82 -9.63 26.63
N THR A 40 5.53 -9.89 26.43
CA THR A 40 4.43 -9.12 27.04
C THR A 40 4.13 -9.53 28.48
N THR A 41 5.15 -9.57 29.34
CA THR A 41 4.92 -9.59 30.78
C THR A 41 4.69 -8.17 31.28
N SER A 42 3.42 -7.80 31.49
CA SER A 42 2.91 -6.68 32.34
C SER A 42 2.10 -5.56 31.68
N THR A 43 1.79 -5.59 30.37
CA THR A 43 0.97 -4.55 29.72
C THR A 43 -0.33 -5.09 29.16
N ASN A 44 -1.43 -4.34 29.33
CA ASN A 44 -2.73 -4.60 28.69
C ASN A 44 -2.73 -4.37 27.17
N ILE A 45 -1.59 -3.97 26.61
CA ILE A 45 -1.39 -3.72 25.19
C ILE A 45 -0.48 -4.84 24.70
N ILE A 46 -0.99 -5.66 23.79
CA ILE A 46 -0.29 -6.81 23.24
C ILE A 46 0.07 -6.51 21.78
N PRO A 47 1.37 -6.49 21.42
CA PRO A 47 1.78 -6.42 20.03
C PRO A 47 1.32 -7.67 19.28
N ILE A 48 0.76 -7.45 18.10
CA ILE A 48 0.21 -8.49 17.25
C ILE A 48 0.66 -8.27 15.81
N GLU A 49 0.84 -9.36 15.08
CA GLU A 49 0.97 -9.31 13.64
C GLU A 49 0.10 -10.38 12.98
N LEU A 50 -0.67 -9.97 11.98
CA LEU A 50 -1.66 -10.80 11.29
C LEU A 50 -1.31 -10.96 9.80
N GLN A 51 -1.53 -12.15 9.28
CA GLN A 51 -1.58 -12.43 7.84
C GLN A 51 -3.00 -12.81 7.45
N LEU A 52 -3.47 -12.31 6.32
CA LEU A 52 -4.83 -12.49 5.82
C LEU A 52 -4.81 -13.05 4.40
N ASP A 53 -5.89 -13.71 4.00
CA ASP A 53 -6.13 -14.17 2.62
C ASP A 53 -6.28 -13.00 1.64
N LEU A 54 -6.86 -11.90 2.09
CA LEU A 54 -7.04 -10.68 1.32
C LEU A 54 -7.03 -9.43 2.21
N THR A 55 -6.63 -8.31 1.64
CA THR A 55 -6.63 -7.04 2.37
C THR A 55 -6.90 -5.86 1.46
N THR A 56 -7.54 -4.84 2.02
CA THR A 56 -7.64 -3.54 1.36
C THR A 56 -6.57 -2.56 1.86
N MET A 57 -5.85 -2.87 2.94
CA MET A 57 -4.74 -2.04 3.40
C MET A 57 -3.57 -2.10 2.40
N HIS A 58 -3.07 -0.94 2.01
CA HIS A 58 -1.87 -0.75 1.21
C HIS A 58 -0.63 -1.03 2.07
N PRO A 59 0.18 -2.05 1.73
CA PRO A 59 1.49 -2.24 2.32
C PRO A 59 2.45 -1.14 1.85
N GLN A 60 3.36 -0.70 2.72
CA GLN A 60 4.35 0.32 2.36
C GLN A 60 5.13 -0.05 1.08
N GLY A 61 5.21 0.87 0.12
CA GLY A 61 5.84 0.65 -1.18
C GLY A 61 5.83 1.89 -2.07
N GLY A 62 6.70 1.93 -3.08
CA GLY A 62 6.72 3.02 -4.07
C GLY A 62 6.95 4.43 -3.50
N GLY A 63 7.62 4.54 -2.34
CA GLY A 63 7.79 5.82 -1.64
C GLY A 63 6.58 6.26 -0.80
N GLN A 64 5.46 5.53 -0.86
CA GLN A 64 4.26 5.80 -0.09
C GLN A 64 4.26 5.03 1.25
N PRO A 65 3.83 5.66 2.35
CA PRO A 65 3.61 4.99 3.63
C PRO A 65 2.56 3.88 3.55
N THR A 66 2.57 3.00 4.54
CA THR A 66 1.51 2.04 4.77
C THR A 66 0.20 2.73 5.18
N ASP A 67 -0.93 2.06 4.94
CA ASP A 67 -2.16 2.40 5.65
C ASP A 67 -2.09 2.06 7.13
N VAL A 68 -3.00 2.70 7.86
CA VAL A 68 -3.34 2.42 9.26
C VAL A 68 -4.84 2.13 9.36
N GLY A 69 -5.26 1.46 10.43
CA GLY A 69 -6.67 1.16 10.65
C GLY A 69 -6.90 0.05 11.67
N THR A 70 -7.88 -0.80 11.43
CA THR A 70 -8.24 -1.89 12.34
C THR A 70 -8.52 -3.21 11.62
N ILE A 71 -8.33 -4.30 12.36
CA ILE A 71 -8.79 -5.64 12.00
C ILE A 71 -9.66 -6.15 13.16
N THR A 72 -10.93 -6.43 12.88
CA THR A 72 -11.94 -6.73 13.91
C THR A 72 -12.58 -8.08 13.64
N THR A 73 -12.61 -8.99 14.62
CA THR A 73 -13.33 -10.26 14.51
C THR A 73 -14.84 -10.01 14.39
N PHE A 74 -15.55 -10.86 13.67
CA PHE A 74 -17.01 -10.82 13.66
C PHE A 74 -17.62 -12.23 13.60
N PRO A 75 -18.83 -12.43 14.13
CA PRO A 75 -19.50 -13.73 14.02
C PRO A 75 -19.81 -14.01 12.55
N LYS A 76 -19.39 -15.17 12.06
CA LYS A 76 -19.93 -15.79 10.85
C LYS A 76 -20.91 -16.87 11.29
N ASP A 77 -22.00 -17.08 10.56
CA ASP A 77 -22.98 -18.13 10.89
C ASP A 77 -22.26 -19.47 11.13
N GLY A 78 -22.34 -19.98 12.37
CA GLY A 78 -21.64 -21.20 12.81
C GLY A 78 -20.24 -21.03 13.43
N SER A 79 -19.76 -19.79 13.67
CA SER A 79 -18.50 -19.48 14.36
C SER A 79 -18.66 -19.31 15.88
N CYS A 80 -17.61 -19.62 16.64
CA CYS A 80 -17.63 -19.83 18.10
C CYS A 80 -17.31 -18.60 18.99
N CYS A 81 -17.11 -17.41 18.41
CA CYS A 81 -16.78 -16.21 19.19
C CYS A 81 -17.95 -15.21 19.19
N ASP A 82 -18.70 -15.17 20.30
CA ASP A 82 -19.74 -14.16 20.54
C ASP A 82 -19.14 -12.78 20.86
N GLU A 83 -17.87 -12.72 21.28
CA GLU A 83 -17.15 -11.49 21.60
C GLU A 83 -16.36 -10.94 20.39
N VAL A 84 -16.52 -9.63 20.17
CA VAL A 84 -15.83 -8.89 19.11
C VAL A 84 -14.53 -8.33 19.68
N HIS A 85 -13.41 -8.68 19.04
CA HIS A 85 -12.08 -8.20 19.38
C HIS A 85 -11.48 -7.41 18.22
N THR A 86 -10.71 -6.37 18.54
CA THR A 86 -10.12 -5.49 17.53
C THR A 86 -8.63 -5.31 17.76
N ALA A 87 -7.84 -5.50 16.71
CA ALA A 87 -6.46 -5.08 16.62
C ALA A 87 -6.38 -3.73 15.89
N ASN A 88 -5.66 -2.77 16.47
CA ASN A 88 -5.27 -1.54 15.79
C ASN A 88 -4.02 -1.83 14.97
N ILE A 89 -4.01 -1.46 13.70
CA ILE A 89 -2.91 -1.69 12.76
C ILE A 89 -2.25 -0.35 12.46
N ASP A 90 -0.94 -0.28 12.68
CA ASP A 90 -0.12 0.92 12.43
C ASP A 90 0.93 0.69 11.35
N LYS A 91 1.16 -0.57 10.93
CA LYS A 91 2.12 -0.91 9.90
C LYS A 91 1.70 -2.12 9.08
N VAL A 92 1.70 -1.95 7.77
CA VAL A 92 1.46 -3.02 6.79
C VAL A 92 2.67 -3.13 5.87
N THR A 93 3.19 -4.34 5.73
CA THR A 93 4.34 -4.64 4.86
C THR A 93 4.04 -5.86 4.02
N ILE A 94 4.69 -5.97 2.86
CA ILE A 94 4.57 -7.12 1.97
C ILE A 94 5.94 -7.75 1.76
N ASP A 95 6.01 -9.07 1.93
CA ASP A 95 7.14 -9.82 1.43
C ASP A 95 6.97 -10.00 -0.09
N ARG A 96 7.84 -9.37 -0.88
CA ARG A 96 7.74 -9.41 -2.34
C ARG A 96 8.08 -10.77 -2.93
N ALA A 97 8.74 -11.65 -2.19
CA ALA A 97 9.05 -12.99 -2.69
C ALA A 97 7.84 -13.91 -2.62
N SER A 98 7.08 -13.85 -1.52
CA SER A 98 5.90 -14.70 -1.27
C SER A 98 4.56 -14.02 -1.61
N GLY A 99 4.52 -12.70 -1.69
CA GLY A 99 3.29 -11.92 -1.83
C GLY A 99 2.46 -11.84 -0.53
N VAL A 100 2.99 -12.33 0.59
CA VAL A 100 2.30 -12.32 1.89
C VAL A 100 2.34 -10.91 2.49
N VAL A 101 1.19 -10.44 2.96
CA VAL A 101 1.06 -9.17 3.68
C VAL A 101 1.01 -9.39 5.18
N TYR A 102 1.83 -8.62 5.89
CA TYR A 102 1.93 -8.60 7.34
C TYR A 102 1.30 -7.31 7.88
N HIS A 103 0.34 -7.45 8.78
CA HIS A 103 -0.37 -6.35 9.44
C HIS A 103 0.06 -6.29 10.91
N ALA A 104 0.99 -5.40 11.22
CA ALA A 104 1.52 -5.22 12.56
C ALA A 104 0.78 -4.10 13.30
N GLY A 105 0.60 -4.30 14.60
CA GLY A 105 0.01 -3.31 15.47
C GLY A 105 -0.23 -3.84 16.88
N THR A 106 -1.33 -3.45 17.50
CA THR A 106 -1.61 -3.76 18.91
C THR A 106 -3.06 -4.13 19.18
N MET A 107 -3.28 -5.03 20.13
CA MET A 107 -4.59 -5.34 20.70
C MET A 107 -4.62 -4.91 22.17
N VAL A 108 -5.70 -4.24 22.58
CA VAL A 108 -5.91 -3.87 23.98
C VAL A 108 -6.78 -4.92 24.66
N VAL A 109 -6.25 -5.52 25.71
CA VAL A 109 -6.95 -6.52 26.54
C VAL A 109 -7.49 -5.86 27.81
N PRO A 110 -8.79 -5.97 28.13
CA PRO A 110 -9.35 -5.39 29.35
C PRO A 110 -8.73 -5.99 30.62
N SER A 111 -8.21 -5.17 31.54
CA SER A 111 -7.62 -5.61 32.82
C SER A 111 -8.56 -6.42 33.73
N SER A 112 -9.86 -6.31 33.49
CA SER A 112 -10.94 -6.91 34.30
C SER A 112 -11.42 -8.26 33.79
N SER A 113 -10.80 -8.80 32.73
CA SER A 113 -11.09 -10.14 32.24
C SER A 113 -10.39 -11.18 33.14
N SER A 114 -11.18 -12.05 33.78
CA SER A 114 -10.68 -13.18 34.57
C SER A 114 -10.13 -14.32 33.71
N SER A 115 -10.32 -14.23 32.40
CA SER A 115 -9.76 -15.10 31.37
C SER A 115 -8.45 -14.52 30.85
N ASN A 116 -7.43 -15.36 30.77
CA ASN A 116 -6.17 -15.02 30.11
C ASN A 116 -6.46 -14.92 28.59
N ILE A 117 -6.72 -13.71 28.10
CA ILE A 117 -7.05 -13.47 26.69
C ILE A 117 -5.76 -13.60 25.87
N ASP A 118 -5.70 -14.66 25.06
CA ASP A 118 -4.61 -14.90 24.12
C ASP A 118 -5.02 -14.42 22.71
N PRO A 119 -4.36 -13.38 22.14
CA PRO A 119 -4.65 -12.93 20.79
C PRO A 119 -4.54 -14.03 19.73
N GLN A 120 -3.66 -15.03 19.92
CA GLN A 120 -3.52 -16.13 18.96
C GLN A 120 -4.73 -17.07 18.97
N THR A 121 -5.49 -17.11 20.07
CA THR A 121 -6.77 -17.83 20.12
C THR A 121 -7.92 -17.02 19.54
N ILE A 122 -7.92 -15.69 19.74
CA ILE A 122 -8.92 -14.79 19.14
C ILE A 122 -8.77 -14.77 17.62
N PHE A 123 -7.56 -14.51 17.13
CA PHE A 123 -7.21 -14.44 15.72
C PHE A 123 -6.57 -15.76 15.27
N ALA A 124 -7.18 -16.88 15.66
CA ALA A 124 -6.78 -18.18 15.15
C ALA A 124 -6.98 -18.26 13.63
N ARG A 125 -6.28 -19.19 12.98
CA ARG A 125 -6.48 -19.48 11.56
C ARG A 125 -7.96 -19.76 11.28
N ASN A 126 -8.44 -19.28 10.13
CA ASN A 126 -9.84 -19.31 9.69
C ASN A 126 -10.80 -18.39 10.46
N THR A 127 -10.32 -17.58 11.42
CA THR A 127 -11.17 -16.57 12.06
C THR A 127 -11.59 -15.51 11.01
N PRO A 128 -12.91 -15.27 10.85
CA PRO A 128 -13.40 -14.19 10.00
C PRO A 128 -13.16 -12.82 10.65
N VAL A 129 -12.62 -11.89 9.87
CA VAL A 129 -12.29 -10.54 10.32
C VAL A 129 -12.68 -9.50 9.30
N LYS A 130 -13.04 -8.31 9.78
CA LYS A 130 -13.28 -7.12 8.97
C LYS A 130 -12.06 -6.22 9.05
N VAL A 131 -11.45 -5.97 7.90
CA VAL A 131 -10.38 -4.99 7.73
C VAL A 131 -11.00 -3.63 7.46
N SER A 132 -10.59 -2.60 8.20
CA SER A 132 -11.04 -1.22 8.01
C SER A 132 -9.85 -0.27 7.97
N VAL A 133 -9.74 0.50 6.90
CA VAL A 133 -8.67 1.49 6.70
C VAL A 133 -9.12 2.84 7.26
N ASP A 134 -8.20 3.61 7.84
CA ASP A 134 -8.46 5.01 8.17
C ASP A 134 -8.70 5.84 6.88
N PRO A 135 -9.92 6.36 6.66
CA PRO A 135 -10.26 7.09 5.44
C PRO A 135 -9.40 8.34 5.22
N ASN A 136 -9.07 9.05 6.30
CA ASN A 136 -8.34 10.31 6.22
C ASN A 136 -6.88 10.05 5.87
N ALA A 137 -6.27 9.06 6.52
CA ALA A 137 -4.91 8.63 6.22
C ALA A 137 -4.79 8.14 4.77
N ARG A 138 -5.68 7.25 4.32
CA ARG A 138 -5.68 6.78 2.93
C ARG A 138 -5.77 7.94 1.94
N ARG A 139 -6.72 8.87 2.17
CA ARG A 139 -6.96 10.00 1.28
C ARG A 139 -5.72 10.89 1.17
N ILE A 140 -5.18 11.37 2.28
CA ILE A 140 -4.05 12.32 2.26
C ILE A 140 -2.78 11.68 1.69
N LEU A 141 -2.54 10.39 1.97
CA LEU A 141 -1.38 9.68 1.42
C LEU A 141 -1.52 9.41 -0.08
N SER A 142 -2.73 9.13 -0.55
CA SER A 142 -3.03 9.01 -2.00
C SER A 142 -2.87 10.35 -2.70
N GLU A 143 -3.40 11.44 -2.12
CA GLU A 143 -3.22 12.81 -2.62
C GLU A 143 -1.73 13.18 -2.70
N CYS A 144 -0.95 12.85 -1.67
CA CYS A 144 0.49 13.12 -1.64
C CYS A 144 1.29 12.32 -2.68
N HIS A 145 0.94 11.05 -2.90
CA HIS A 145 1.54 10.25 -3.96
C HIS A 145 1.21 10.84 -5.34
N THR A 146 -0.08 11.11 -5.60
CA THR A 146 -0.54 11.71 -6.86
C THR A 146 0.12 13.06 -7.11
N ALA A 147 0.28 13.89 -6.09
CA ALA A 147 1.01 15.16 -6.17
C ALA A 147 2.45 14.96 -6.68
N GLY A 148 3.12 13.86 -6.33
CA GLY A 148 4.42 13.49 -6.88
C GLY A 148 4.40 13.37 -8.41
N HIS A 149 3.41 12.65 -8.96
CA HIS A 149 3.23 12.52 -10.42
C HIS A 149 2.89 13.86 -11.08
N VAL A 150 2.15 14.74 -10.40
CA VAL A 150 1.89 16.10 -10.90
C VAL A 150 3.18 16.92 -10.96
N VAL A 151 4.12 16.74 -10.02
CA VAL A 151 5.45 17.36 -10.12
C VAL A 151 6.18 16.85 -11.37
N ASP A 152 6.19 15.54 -11.63
CA ASP A 152 6.83 14.98 -12.85
C ASP A 152 6.22 15.60 -14.13
N ALA A 153 4.89 15.72 -14.20
CA ALA A 153 4.20 16.36 -15.31
C ALA A 153 4.53 17.86 -15.44
N ALA A 154 4.62 18.58 -14.32
CA ALA A 154 4.99 20.00 -14.30
C ALA A 154 6.44 20.22 -14.74
N MET A 155 7.36 19.31 -14.38
CA MET A 155 8.75 19.31 -14.87
C MET A 155 8.78 19.17 -16.40
N ALA A 156 7.92 18.31 -16.96
CA ALA A 156 7.76 18.14 -18.40
C ALA A 156 7.25 19.41 -19.08
N GLN A 157 6.19 20.01 -18.54
CA GLN A 157 5.62 21.25 -19.07
C GLN A 157 6.59 22.43 -19.00
N CYS A 158 7.54 22.40 -18.04
CA CYS A 158 8.61 23.39 -17.92
C CYS A 158 9.86 23.08 -18.74
N GLU A 159 9.82 22.07 -19.62
CA GLU A 159 10.93 21.62 -20.47
C GLU A 159 12.19 21.20 -19.67
N LYS A 160 12.02 20.73 -18.42
CA LYS A 160 13.10 20.26 -17.55
C LYS A 160 12.95 18.77 -17.23
N MET A 161 12.86 17.94 -18.27
CA MET A 161 12.80 16.48 -18.10
C MET A 161 14.13 15.90 -17.64
N MET A 162 14.19 15.57 -16.36
CA MET A 162 15.32 14.87 -15.75
C MET A 162 14.89 13.46 -15.38
N PRO A 163 15.79 12.45 -15.44
CA PRO A 163 15.45 11.11 -14.99
C PRO A 163 15.09 11.12 -13.49
N PRO A 164 13.88 10.69 -13.10
CA PRO A 164 13.52 10.55 -11.69
C PRO A 164 14.34 9.43 -11.06
N THR A 165 14.61 9.56 -9.77
CA THR A 165 15.44 8.61 -9.00
C THR A 165 14.74 8.14 -7.73
N LYS A 166 13.92 8.99 -7.11
CA LYS A 166 13.20 8.65 -5.89
C LYS A 166 11.94 9.48 -5.73
N GLY A 167 10.84 8.83 -5.39
CA GLY A 167 9.67 9.46 -4.77
C GLY A 167 9.69 9.18 -3.27
N TYR A 168 9.46 10.22 -2.47
CA TYR A 168 9.26 10.12 -1.03
C TYR A 168 7.96 10.83 -0.69
N HIS A 169 6.91 10.07 -0.36
CA HIS A 169 5.55 10.56 -0.16
C HIS A 169 5.11 10.43 1.31
N PHE A 170 6.06 10.57 2.23
CA PHE A 170 5.77 10.67 3.65
C PHE A 170 5.51 12.13 4.00
N MET A 171 4.53 12.36 4.87
CA MET A 171 4.04 13.71 5.18
C MET A 171 5.02 14.57 5.99
N ASP A 172 6.15 14.01 6.45
CA ASP A 172 7.20 14.72 7.18
C ASP A 172 8.12 15.55 6.27
N GLY A 173 7.98 15.41 4.95
CA GLY A 173 8.68 16.23 3.96
C GLY A 173 8.69 15.54 2.62
N PRO A 174 7.55 15.50 1.90
CA PRO A 174 7.48 14.77 0.65
C PRO A 174 8.30 15.45 -0.45
N TYR A 175 8.94 14.66 -1.31
CA TYR A 175 9.72 15.14 -2.44
C TYR A 175 9.81 14.13 -3.58
N VAL A 176 10.15 14.64 -4.76
CA VAL A 176 10.62 13.85 -5.90
C VAL A 176 12.06 14.26 -6.19
N GLU A 177 12.94 13.29 -6.35
CA GLU A 177 14.37 13.47 -6.62
C GLU A 177 14.69 13.09 -8.06
N TYR A 178 15.47 13.94 -8.73
CA TYR A 178 15.87 13.75 -10.12
C TYR A 178 17.39 13.74 -10.27
N LYS A 179 17.88 12.97 -11.23
CA LYS A 179 19.29 12.98 -11.64
C LYS A 179 19.56 14.16 -12.57
N GLY A 180 20.24 15.18 -12.05
CA GLY A 180 20.66 16.34 -12.83
C GLY A 180 20.89 17.56 -11.95
N CYS A 181 20.95 18.73 -12.58
CA CYS A 181 21.00 20.00 -11.87
C CYS A 181 20.30 21.09 -12.67
N ILE A 182 19.78 22.08 -11.93
CA ILE A 182 19.28 23.34 -12.48
C ILE A 182 20.31 24.41 -12.16
N ASP A 183 20.72 25.15 -13.19
CA ASP A 183 21.68 26.23 -13.08
C ASP A 183 21.23 27.26 -12.05
N ILE A 184 22.16 27.71 -11.20
CA ILE A 184 21.85 28.55 -10.04
C ILE A 184 21.09 29.82 -10.45
N GLY A 185 21.46 30.42 -11.58
CA GLY A 185 20.80 31.63 -12.10
C GLY A 185 19.39 31.42 -12.64
N GLU A 186 18.97 30.18 -12.87
CA GLU A 186 17.63 29.84 -13.39
C GLU A 186 16.68 29.32 -12.30
N ARG A 187 17.17 29.03 -11.09
CA ARG A 187 16.40 28.27 -10.09
C ARG A 187 15.13 28.96 -9.64
N ASP A 188 15.20 30.26 -9.38
CA ASP A 188 14.05 31.03 -8.88
C ASP A 188 12.99 31.14 -9.99
N ASP A 189 13.38 31.57 -11.19
CA ASP A 189 12.51 31.63 -12.37
C ASP A 189 11.91 30.27 -12.73
N PHE A 190 12.69 29.19 -12.58
CA PHE A 190 12.23 27.83 -12.79
C PHE A 190 11.19 27.41 -11.75
N LEU A 191 11.45 27.68 -10.47
CA LEU A 191 10.52 27.34 -9.39
C LEU A 191 9.18 28.05 -9.56
N ASP A 192 9.19 29.30 -10.01
CA ASP A 192 7.96 30.05 -10.27
C ASP A 192 7.16 29.45 -11.44
N ARG A 193 7.82 29.09 -12.54
CA ARG A 193 7.17 28.37 -13.66
C ARG A 193 6.64 27.01 -13.24
N LEU A 194 7.40 26.26 -12.43
CA LEU A 194 7.00 24.94 -11.96
C LEU A 194 5.73 25.02 -11.10
N LYS A 195 5.62 26.01 -10.21
CA LYS A 195 4.42 26.23 -9.41
C LYS A 195 3.20 26.57 -10.27
N VAL A 196 3.38 27.40 -11.31
CA VAL A 196 2.32 27.73 -12.26
C VAL A 196 1.87 26.48 -13.01
N ALA A 197 2.80 25.72 -13.60
CA ALA A 197 2.48 24.48 -14.31
C ALA A 197 1.78 23.46 -13.40
N TYR A 198 2.26 23.31 -12.16
CA TYR A 198 1.65 22.43 -11.17
C TYR A 198 0.19 22.82 -10.87
N GLN A 199 -0.08 24.12 -10.67
CA GLN A 199 -1.43 24.63 -10.44
C GLN A 199 -2.33 24.44 -11.67
N GLU A 200 -1.84 24.73 -12.87
CA GLU A 200 -2.58 24.53 -14.13
C GLU A 200 -2.96 23.05 -14.34
N LEU A 201 -2.07 22.11 -13.99
CA LEU A 201 -2.35 20.68 -14.09
C LEU A 201 -3.44 20.23 -13.12
N ILE A 202 -3.49 20.80 -11.91
CA ILE A 202 -4.57 20.56 -10.95
C ILE A 202 -5.90 21.12 -11.49
N GLU A 203 -5.88 22.34 -12.04
CA GLU A 203 -7.07 23.02 -12.56
C GLU A 203 -7.68 22.32 -13.78
N GLN A 204 -6.86 21.59 -14.54
CA GLN A 204 -7.32 20.79 -15.67
C GLN A 204 -8.15 19.57 -15.26
N ASP A 205 -8.10 19.15 -14.00
CA ASP A 205 -8.83 17.98 -13.47
C ASP A 205 -8.64 16.74 -14.36
N ILE A 206 -7.39 16.48 -14.72
CA ILE A 206 -7.02 15.42 -15.66
C ILE A 206 -7.43 14.06 -15.09
N PRO A 207 -8.26 13.27 -15.79
CA PRO A 207 -8.63 11.94 -15.33
C PRO A 207 -7.41 11.06 -15.09
N THR A 208 -7.32 10.51 -13.87
CA THR A 208 -6.25 9.59 -13.47
C THR A 208 -6.81 8.19 -13.35
N THR A 209 -6.20 7.22 -14.03
CA THR A 209 -6.62 5.81 -13.98
C THR A 209 -5.46 4.88 -13.61
N ILE A 210 -5.79 3.69 -13.13
CA ILE A 210 -4.84 2.62 -12.84
C ILE A 210 -5.11 1.48 -13.81
N GLU A 211 -4.12 1.16 -14.65
CA GLU A 211 -4.23 0.12 -15.65
C GLU A 211 -3.17 -0.96 -15.44
N THR A 212 -3.51 -2.22 -15.69
CA THR A 212 -2.55 -3.34 -15.73
C THR A 212 -2.37 -3.74 -17.19
N LEU A 213 -1.22 -3.40 -17.77
CA LEU A 213 -0.95 -3.51 -19.20
C LEU A 213 0.22 -4.47 -19.48
N PRO A 214 0.28 -5.14 -20.64
CA PRO A 214 1.49 -5.81 -21.11
C PRO A 214 2.70 -4.88 -21.12
N LEU A 215 3.89 -5.40 -20.84
CA LEU A 215 5.11 -4.59 -20.73
C LEU A 215 5.36 -3.67 -21.92
N ASN A 216 5.15 -4.15 -23.14
CA ASN A 216 5.35 -3.39 -24.39
C ASN A 216 4.32 -2.25 -24.56
N GLU A 217 3.07 -2.47 -24.16
CA GLU A 217 2.02 -1.45 -24.18
C GLU A 217 2.31 -0.37 -23.13
N ALA A 218 2.70 -0.80 -21.93
CA ALA A 218 3.07 0.10 -20.85
C ALA A 218 4.33 0.92 -21.20
N GLU A 219 5.33 0.31 -21.82
CA GLU A 219 6.52 1.00 -22.34
C GLU A 219 6.12 2.03 -23.41
N SER A 220 5.26 1.65 -24.36
CA SER A 220 4.77 2.58 -25.39
C SER A 220 3.99 3.75 -24.79
N LEU A 221 3.21 3.51 -23.73
CA LEU A 221 2.40 4.53 -23.08
C LEU A 221 3.23 5.48 -22.21
N CYS A 222 4.04 4.93 -21.28
CA CYS A 222 4.82 5.71 -20.32
C CYS A 222 5.99 6.45 -20.96
N ASN A 223 6.58 5.91 -22.04
CA ASN A 223 7.69 6.56 -22.74
C ASN A 223 7.27 7.41 -23.93
N ARG A 224 5.97 7.63 -24.18
CA ARG A 224 5.49 8.38 -25.35
C ARG A 224 6.02 9.83 -25.43
N LEU A 225 6.33 10.43 -24.28
CA LEU A 225 6.85 11.80 -24.18
C LEU A 225 8.35 11.81 -23.86
N ALA A 226 8.72 11.19 -22.74
CA ALA A 226 10.00 11.42 -22.09
C ALA A 226 11.10 10.41 -22.48
N GLN A 227 10.70 9.20 -22.90
CA GLN A 227 11.59 8.05 -23.17
C GLN A 227 12.66 7.81 -22.09
N ASN A 228 12.35 8.13 -20.84
CA ASN A 228 13.29 8.13 -19.72
C ASN A 228 12.98 7.04 -18.68
N PHE A 229 12.03 6.14 -18.97
CA PHE A 229 11.58 5.10 -18.06
C PHE A 229 11.96 3.72 -18.62
N ASN A 230 12.74 2.94 -17.89
CA ASN A 230 12.96 1.53 -18.24
C ASN A 230 11.98 0.66 -17.46
N MET A 231 10.90 0.23 -18.11
CA MET A 231 9.84 -0.54 -17.44
C MET A 231 10.36 -1.86 -16.82
N LYS A 232 11.47 -2.40 -17.31
CA LYS A 232 12.10 -3.60 -16.75
C LYS A 232 12.63 -3.41 -15.33
N ASP A 233 12.96 -2.18 -14.95
CA ASP A 233 13.40 -1.86 -13.58
C ASP A 233 12.25 -2.02 -12.57
N PHE A 234 11.01 -2.08 -13.05
CA PHE A 234 9.78 -2.18 -12.27
C PHE A 234 9.06 -3.54 -12.45
N THR A 235 9.73 -4.51 -13.09
CA THR A 235 9.29 -5.91 -13.17
C THR A 235 10.18 -6.78 -12.28
N SER A 236 9.62 -7.67 -11.45
CA SER A 236 10.44 -8.62 -10.70
C SER A 236 10.89 -9.78 -11.61
N PRO A 237 12.16 -10.22 -11.56
CA PRO A 237 12.61 -11.45 -12.25
C PRO A 237 11.86 -12.70 -11.79
N ASN A 238 11.28 -12.65 -10.58
CA ASN A 238 10.50 -13.71 -9.96
C ASN A 238 8.99 -13.46 -10.05
N ASP A 239 8.51 -12.43 -10.77
CA ASP A 239 7.11 -12.30 -11.18
C ASP A 239 6.80 -13.34 -12.28
N ALA A 240 7.16 -14.60 -12.04
CA ALA A 240 6.49 -15.75 -12.62
C ALA A 240 5.10 -15.89 -11.95
N ASP A 241 4.30 -14.80 -11.97
CA ASP A 241 2.89 -14.79 -11.59
C ASP A 241 2.05 -14.95 -12.89
N PRO A 242 0.87 -15.60 -12.87
CA PRO A 242 0.12 -16.13 -14.03
C PRO A 242 -0.39 -15.11 -15.06
N ASN A 243 0.05 -13.84 -14.98
CA ASN A 243 -0.46 -12.72 -15.75
C ASN A 243 0.46 -12.27 -16.91
N ASP A 244 1.41 -13.09 -17.35
CA ASP A 244 2.09 -12.92 -18.66
C ASP A 244 2.82 -11.57 -18.84
N GLY A 245 3.68 -11.18 -17.88
CA GLY A 245 4.57 -10.01 -18.05
C GLY A 245 3.86 -8.65 -18.10
N ARG A 246 2.75 -8.51 -17.37
CA ARG A 246 2.01 -7.24 -17.25
C ARG A 246 2.53 -6.37 -16.10
N VAL A 247 2.47 -5.06 -16.26
CA VAL A 247 2.87 -4.04 -15.29
C VAL A 247 1.70 -3.10 -15.01
N ARG A 248 1.64 -2.59 -13.78
CA ARG A 248 0.65 -1.58 -13.39
C ARG A 248 1.19 -0.20 -13.65
N VAL A 249 0.38 0.64 -14.28
CA VAL A 249 0.71 2.02 -14.59
C VAL A 249 -0.40 2.95 -14.11
N VAL A 250 0.00 4.11 -13.61
CA VAL A 250 -0.92 5.23 -13.36
C VAL A 250 -0.91 6.10 -14.62
N VAL A 251 -2.07 6.31 -15.20
CA VAL A 251 -2.23 7.01 -16.48
C VAL A 251 -3.02 8.29 -16.25
N LEU A 252 -2.36 9.42 -16.55
CA LEU A 252 -3.01 10.72 -16.74
C LEU A 252 -3.49 10.76 -18.20
N MET A 253 -4.81 10.74 -18.41
CA MET A 253 -5.42 10.72 -19.76
C MET A 253 -5.55 12.11 -20.38
#